data_AF-A0A960MYE1-F1
#
_entry.id   AF-A0A960MYE1-F1
#
_cell.length_a   1.000
_cell.length_b   1.000
_cell.length_c   1.000
_cell.angle_alpha   90.00
_cell.angle_beta   90.00
_cell.angle_gamma   90.00
#
_symmetry.space_group_name_H-M   'P 1'
#
loop_
_entity.id
_entity.type
_entity.pdbx_description
1 polymer ?
#
loop_
_entity_poly.entity_id
_entity_poly.type
_entity_poly.pdbx_seq_one_letter_code
_entity_poly.pdbx_strand_id
1 'polypeptide(L)'
;MIDFSYLERGLDGLANAHRGGAMAGHPGAALVAAYCFTENNPSLDPGVFRAIERDLERILGGEEGFWIDKKSGVTTQDLFQPLPKVEGAEDGKVGAIVDALGGNLDRTRQSGHNVIFAAAAIRAFSDHPELATPERLLGIVKLTESFDKAGPGRGYYGKSVGWKATIDAALPGDVAKESFESFDQAAEAVIDELIATAGEHRQGFGGLMHLIDHVAGLVELDRHGFSDAARKGLPALRQHLRLLHSLP
;
A
#
# COMPACT_ATOMS: atom_id res chain seq x y z
N MET A 1 -15.47 -15.75 -3.73
CA MET A 1 -15.39 -14.37 -3.18
C MET A 1 -15.67 -14.45 -1.69
N ILE A 2 -14.92 -13.70 -0.89
CA ILE A 2 -15.15 -13.59 0.55
C ILE A 2 -16.26 -12.57 0.84
N ASP A 3 -16.70 -12.48 2.08
CA ASP A 3 -17.78 -11.58 2.49
C ASP A 3 -17.48 -10.08 2.20
N PHE A 4 -18.48 -9.34 1.71
CA PHE A 4 -18.36 -7.92 1.36
C PHE A 4 -17.98 -7.04 2.56
N SER A 5 -18.34 -7.44 3.78
CA SER A 5 -18.00 -6.67 4.98
C SER A 5 -16.49 -6.56 5.21
N TYR A 6 -15.66 -7.45 4.64
CA TYR A 6 -14.21 -7.30 4.68
C TYR A 6 -13.75 -6.07 3.91
N LEU A 7 -14.38 -5.75 2.78
CA LEU A 7 -14.08 -4.53 2.02
C LEU A 7 -14.46 -3.28 2.82
N GLU A 8 -15.68 -3.26 3.38
CA GLU A 8 -16.16 -2.13 4.18
C GLU A 8 -15.25 -1.86 5.38
N ARG A 9 -14.90 -2.92 6.12
CA ARG A 9 -13.99 -2.84 7.27
C ARG A 9 -12.58 -2.45 6.85
N GLY A 10 -12.08 -2.94 5.71
CA GLY A 10 -10.78 -2.56 5.17
C GLY A 10 -10.69 -1.06 4.88
N LEU A 11 -11.73 -0.51 4.26
CA LEU A 11 -11.84 0.93 3.99
C LEU A 11 -11.96 1.78 5.25
N ASP A 12 -12.74 1.32 6.25
CA ASP A 12 -12.80 1.98 7.55
C ASP A 12 -11.44 1.94 8.26
N GLY A 13 -10.74 0.81 8.18
CA GLY A 13 -9.37 0.62 8.67
C GLY A 13 -8.38 1.62 8.05
N LEU A 14 -8.38 1.75 6.73
CA LEU A 14 -7.56 2.73 6.01
C LEU A 14 -7.91 4.17 6.40
N ALA A 15 -9.19 4.51 6.46
CA ALA A 15 -9.64 5.86 6.77
C ALA A 15 -9.34 6.27 8.22
N ASN A 16 -9.40 5.34 9.18
CA ASN A 16 -9.01 5.61 10.57
C ASN A 16 -7.49 5.59 10.82
N ALA A 17 -6.71 4.98 9.93
CA ALA A 17 -5.27 4.74 10.14
C ALA A 17 -4.44 5.99 10.39
N HIS A 18 -4.82 7.15 9.86
CA HIS A 18 -4.12 8.41 10.12
C HIS A 18 -4.01 8.74 11.63
N ARG A 19 -4.92 8.20 12.45
CA ARG A 19 -4.91 8.32 13.92
C ARG A 19 -3.80 7.49 14.56
N GLY A 20 -3.43 6.35 13.96
CA GLY A 20 -2.42 5.40 14.43
C GLY A 20 -1.04 5.56 13.80
N GLY A 21 -0.87 6.53 12.89
CA GLY A 21 0.36 6.78 12.13
C GLY A 21 0.34 6.20 10.71
N ALA A 22 1.28 6.63 9.87
CA ALA A 22 1.29 6.30 8.44
C ALA A 22 1.21 4.78 8.14
N MET A 23 1.92 3.97 8.93
CA MET A 23 1.94 2.52 8.76
C MET A 23 0.72 1.79 9.30
N ALA A 24 -0.13 2.46 10.10
CA ALA A 24 -1.35 1.85 10.62
C ALA A 24 -2.39 1.55 9.52
N GLY A 25 -2.15 2.01 8.28
CA GLY A 25 -2.97 1.65 7.12
C GLY A 25 -2.78 0.20 6.65
N HIS A 26 -1.68 -0.45 7.06
CA HIS A 26 -1.32 -1.79 6.56
C HIS A 26 -2.42 -2.85 6.82
N PRO A 27 -3.01 -2.96 8.02
CA PRO A 27 -4.12 -3.90 8.25
C PRO A 27 -5.34 -3.63 7.37
N GLY A 28 -5.72 -2.36 7.19
CA GLY A 28 -6.85 -1.97 6.34
C GLY A 28 -6.61 -2.30 4.87
N ALA A 29 -5.42 -1.98 4.36
CA ALA A 29 -5.02 -2.31 2.99
C ALA A 29 -5.04 -3.82 2.72
N ALA A 30 -4.63 -4.66 3.68
CA ALA A 30 -4.66 -6.10 3.54
C ALA A 30 -6.09 -6.64 3.36
N LEU A 31 -7.06 -6.09 4.09
CA LEU A 31 -8.48 -6.46 3.94
C LEU A 31 -9.03 -6.06 2.56
N VAL A 32 -8.74 -4.84 2.11
CA VAL A 32 -9.15 -4.36 0.78
C VAL A 32 -8.54 -5.22 -0.32
N ALA A 33 -7.22 -5.47 -0.25
CA ALA A 33 -6.51 -6.30 -1.23
C ALA A 33 -7.06 -7.73 -1.28
N ALA A 34 -7.35 -8.34 -0.12
CA ALA A 34 -7.94 -9.67 -0.06
C ALA A 34 -9.32 -9.73 -0.71
N TYR A 35 -10.18 -8.74 -0.46
CA TYR A 35 -11.49 -8.68 -1.12
C TYR A 35 -11.34 -8.59 -2.64
N CYS A 36 -10.62 -7.58 -3.14
CA CYS A 36 -10.41 -7.36 -4.58
C CYS A 36 -9.74 -8.55 -5.26
N PHE A 37 -8.79 -9.23 -4.59
CA PHE A 37 -8.19 -10.45 -5.11
C PHE A 37 -9.23 -11.55 -5.32
N THR A 38 -10.11 -11.79 -4.35
CA THR A 38 -11.11 -12.87 -4.43
C THR A 38 -12.28 -12.53 -5.34
N GLU A 39 -12.57 -11.24 -5.54
CA GLU A 39 -13.50 -10.73 -6.54
C GLU A 39 -13.00 -11.00 -7.96
N ASN A 40 -11.73 -10.68 -8.22
CA ASN A 40 -11.10 -10.92 -9.52
C ASN A 40 -10.86 -12.40 -9.82
N ASN A 41 -10.92 -13.27 -8.81
CA ASN A 41 -10.66 -14.70 -8.93
C ASN A 41 -11.81 -15.56 -8.36
N PRO A 42 -13.03 -15.48 -8.93
CA PRO A 42 -14.21 -16.11 -8.35
C PRO A 42 -14.18 -17.65 -8.46
N SER A 43 -13.35 -18.20 -9.35
CA SER A 43 -13.24 -19.65 -9.62
C SER A 43 -12.18 -20.37 -8.78
N LEU A 44 -11.57 -19.70 -7.79
CA LEU A 44 -10.62 -20.35 -6.89
C LEU A 44 -11.30 -21.43 -6.03
N ASP A 45 -10.48 -22.38 -5.55
CA ASP A 45 -10.96 -23.42 -4.66
C ASP A 45 -11.58 -22.81 -3.38
N PRO A 46 -12.74 -23.29 -2.90
CA PRO A 46 -13.39 -22.76 -1.69
C PRO A 46 -12.50 -22.78 -0.44
N GLY A 47 -11.52 -23.69 -0.38
CA GLY A 47 -10.51 -23.73 0.68
C GLY A 47 -9.58 -22.52 0.69
N VAL A 48 -9.33 -21.89 -0.46
CA VAL A 48 -8.57 -20.64 -0.55
C VAL A 48 -9.34 -19.49 0.08
N PHE A 49 -10.64 -19.34 -0.22
CA PHE A 49 -11.47 -18.32 0.40
C PHE A 49 -11.51 -18.47 1.93
N ARG A 50 -11.71 -19.70 2.43
CA ARG A 50 -11.69 -19.96 3.89
C ARG A 50 -10.34 -19.66 4.53
N ALA A 51 -9.23 -19.91 3.84
CA ALA A 51 -7.90 -19.60 4.35
C ALA A 51 -7.68 -18.08 4.44
N ILE A 52 -8.12 -17.33 3.42
CA ILE A 52 -8.08 -15.87 3.41
C ILE A 52 -8.92 -15.30 4.56
N GLU A 53 -10.19 -15.72 4.68
CA GLU A 53 -11.08 -15.25 5.76
C GLU A 53 -10.49 -15.51 7.15
N ARG A 54 -9.93 -16.71 7.38
CA ARG A 54 -9.24 -17.03 8.63
C ARG A 54 -8.10 -16.05 8.92
N ASP A 55 -7.29 -15.71 7.92
CA ASP A 55 -6.17 -14.82 8.11
C ASP A 55 -6.65 -13.36 8.32
N LEU A 56 -7.71 -12.93 7.63
CA LEU A 56 -8.34 -11.62 7.88
C LEU A 56 -8.93 -11.51 9.29
N GLU A 57 -9.58 -12.56 9.80
CA GLU A 57 -10.07 -12.57 11.19
C GLU A 57 -8.94 -12.42 12.23
N ARG A 58 -7.75 -12.95 11.94
CA ARG A 58 -6.57 -12.76 12.80
C ARG A 58 -6.08 -11.31 12.78
N ILE A 59 -6.07 -10.68 11.60
CA ILE A 59 -5.75 -9.24 11.45
C ILE A 59 -6.73 -8.40 12.27
N LEU A 60 -8.03 -8.66 12.10
CA LEU A 60 -9.10 -7.99 12.83
C LEU A 60 -9.05 -8.25 14.33
N GLY A 61 -8.58 -9.43 14.73
CA GLY A 61 -8.30 -9.82 16.11
C GLY A 61 -7.07 -9.16 16.74
N GLY A 62 -6.29 -8.39 15.98
CA GLY A 62 -5.18 -7.59 16.50
C GLY A 62 -3.79 -8.20 16.33
N GLU A 63 -3.64 -9.32 15.61
CA GLU A 63 -2.32 -9.95 15.40
C GLU A 63 -1.35 -9.04 14.61
N GLU A 64 -1.87 -8.10 13.83
CA GLU A 64 -1.12 -7.08 13.08
C GLU A 64 -1.01 -5.74 13.82
N GLY A 65 -1.29 -5.68 15.14
CA GLY A 65 -1.27 -4.44 15.92
C GLY A 65 0.10 -3.76 16.01
N PHE A 66 1.18 -4.42 15.58
CA PHE A 66 2.53 -3.86 15.57
C PHE A 66 2.74 -2.74 14.54
N TRP A 67 1.84 -2.61 13.56
CA TRP A 67 1.85 -1.49 12.59
C TRP A 67 1.32 -0.17 13.17
N ILE A 68 0.65 -0.22 14.31
CA ILE A 68 0.04 0.94 14.95
C ILE A 68 1.07 1.59 15.90
N ASP A 69 1.23 2.91 15.81
CA ASP A 69 2.09 3.63 16.74
C ASP A 69 1.51 3.54 18.16
N LYS A 70 2.22 2.84 19.04
CA LYS A 70 1.83 2.66 20.45
C LYS A 70 1.62 3.98 21.19
N LYS A 71 2.25 5.08 20.74
CA LYS A 71 2.08 6.41 21.36
C LYS A 71 0.78 7.11 20.97
N SER A 72 0.11 6.65 19.91
CA SER A 72 -1.16 7.23 19.46
C SER A 72 -2.34 6.92 20.40
N GLY A 73 -2.23 5.86 21.21
CA GLY A 73 -3.35 5.35 22.01
C GLY A 73 -4.42 4.64 21.18
N VAL A 74 -4.24 4.49 19.87
CA VAL A 74 -5.15 3.77 18.97
C VAL A 74 -4.88 2.27 19.05
N THR A 75 -5.95 1.48 19.05
CA THR A 75 -5.91 0.01 18.99
C THR A 75 -6.34 -0.49 17.61
N THR A 76 -6.12 -1.78 17.32
CA THR A 76 -6.65 -2.41 16.10
C THR A 76 -8.18 -2.31 16.04
N GLN A 77 -8.86 -2.41 17.20
CA GLN A 77 -10.32 -2.29 17.27
C GLN A 77 -10.78 -0.88 16.88
N ASP A 78 -10.01 0.16 17.24
CA ASP A 78 -10.31 1.56 16.87
C ASP A 78 -10.15 1.82 15.38
N LEU A 79 -9.22 1.13 14.70
CA LEU A 79 -9.02 1.25 13.26
C LEU A 79 -10.25 0.75 12.50
N PHE A 80 -10.78 -0.41 12.87
CA PHE A 80 -11.88 -1.06 12.17
C PHE A 80 -13.26 -0.63 12.67
N GLN A 81 -13.36 0.44 13.46
CA GLN A 81 -14.66 1.01 13.81
C GLN A 81 -15.30 1.66 12.58
N PRO A 82 -16.59 1.39 12.31
CA PRO A 82 -17.32 2.06 11.25
C PRO A 82 -17.28 3.58 11.42
N LEU A 83 -17.04 4.28 10.31
CA LEU A 83 -17.15 5.74 10.29
C LEU A 83 -18.64 6.15 10.30
N PRO A 84 -18.99 7.28 10.93
CA PRO A 84 -20.37 7.74 10.95
C PRO A 84 -20.85 8.03 9.53
N LYS A 85 -22.02 7.49 9.16
CA LYS A 85 -22.69 7.83 7.90
C LYS A 85 -23.34 9.20 8.06
N VAL A 86 -22.93 10.19 7.25
CA VAL A 86 -23.61 11.48 7.20
C VAL A 86 -24.63 11.44 6.07
N GLU A 87 -25.92 11.42 6.44
CA GLU A 87 -27.02 11.44 5.47
C GLU A 87 -27.00 12.74 4.65
N GLY A 88 -27.12 12.61 3.33
CA GLY A 88 -27.21 13.75 2.41
C GLY A 88 -25.87 14.43 2.07
N ALA A 89 -24.74 13.87 2.49
CA ALA A 89 -23.44 14.36 2.04
C ALA A 89 -23.21 14.00 0.56
N GLU A 90 -22.62 14.92 -0.21
CA GLU A 90 -22.26 14.65 -1.60
C GLU A 90 -21.18 13.57 -1.67
N ASP A 91 -21.29 12.66 -2.64
CA ASP A 91 -20.27 11.65 -2.91
C ASP A 91 -18.92 12.35 -3.09
N GLY A 92 -17.92 11.91 -2.33
CA GLY A 92 -16.62 12.52 -2.43
C GLY A 92 -15.88 12.04 -3.69
N LYS A 93 -14.98 12.86 -4.19
CA LYS A 93 -14.24 12.58 -5.42
C LYS A 93 -12.96 11.86 -5.09
N VAL A 94 -12.79 10.65 -5.64
CA VAL A 94 -11.57 9.83 -5.54
C VAL A 94 -10.30 10.60 -5.92
N GLY A 95 -10.41 11.59 -6.82
CA GLY A 95 -9.31 12.50 -7.18
C GLY A 95 -8.65 13.21 -6.00
N ALA A 96 -9.35 13.44 -4.88
CA ALA A 96 -8.75 14.04 -3.69
C ALA A 96 -7.63 13.19 -3.08
N ILE A 97 -7.71 11.85 -3.19
CA ILE A 97 -6.64 10.94 -2.74
C ILE A 97 -5.40 11.12 -3.64
N VAL A 98 -5.61 11.29 -4.95
CA VAL A 98 -4.53 11.48 -5.93
C VAL A 98 -3.86 12.84 -5.73
N ASP A 99 -4.63 13.88 -5.46
CA ASP A 99 -4.11 15.21 -5.13
C ASP A 99 -3.21 15.16 -3.88
N ALA A 100 -3.67 14.46 -2.82
CA ALA A 100 -2.89 14.24 -1.60
C ALA A 100 -1.59 13.46 -1.88
N LEU A 101 -1.66 12.42 -2.72
CA LEU A 101 -0.50 11.62 -3.11
C LEU A 101 0.54 12.48 -3.85
N GLY A 102 0.10 13.50 -4.60
CA GLY A 102 0.97 14.42 -5.35
C GLY A 102 2.07 15.07 -4.50
N GLY A 103 1.88 15.22 -3.19
CA GLY A 103 2.89 15.77 -2.26
C GLY A 103 4.06 14.82 -1.95
N ASN A 104 3.92 13.52 -2.23
CA ASN A 104 4.90 12.50 -1.82
C ASN A 104 5.15 11.37 -2.82
N LEU A 105 4.57 11.45 -4.02
CA LEU A 105 4.62 10.44 -5.08
C LEU A 105 5.98 10.29 -5.75
N ASP A 106 6.81 11.34 -5.76
CA ASP A 106 8.09 11.38 -6.49
C ASP A 106 9.26 10.70 -5.74
N ARG A 107 9.02 10.21 -4.51
CA ARG A 107 10.02 9.56 -3.65
C ARG A 107 9.45 8.30 -3.04
N THR A 108 10.30 7.29 -2.81
CA THR A 108 9.87 6.10 -2.05
C THR A 108 9.52 6.52 -0.62
N ARG A 109 8.28 6.26 -0.20
CA ARG A 109 7.83 6.46 1.18
C ARG A 109 7.45 5.13 1.77
N GLN A 110 8.16 4.71 2.82
CA GLN A 110 8.00 3.42 3.50
C GLN A 110 7.81 2.30 2.48
N SER A 111 8.79 1.97 1.65
CA SER A 111 8.66 0.86 0.68
C SER A 111 7.48 0.97 -0.30
N GLY A 112 7.00 2.19 -0.60
CA GLY A 112 5.88 2.41 -1.51
C GLY A 112 4.49 2.38 -0.88
N HIS A 113 4.37 2.28 0.45
CA HIS A 113 3.07 2.19 1.13
C HIS A 113 2.14 3.38 0.86
N ASN A 114 2.68 4.58 0.59
CA ASN A 114 1.87 5.73 0.18
C ASN A 114 1.06 5.43 -1.09
N VAL A 115 1.70 4.85 -2.10
CA VAL A 115 1.06 4.46 -3.36
C VAL A 115 0.16 3.24 -3.16
N ILE A 116 0.63 2.22 -2.45
CA ILE A 116 -0.12 0.97 -2.22
C ILE A 116 -1.45 1.26 -1.54
N PHE A 117 -1.46 2.06 -0.46
CA PHE A 117 -2.69 2.36 0.28
C PHE A 117 -3.64 3.23 -0.53
N ALA A 118 -3.12 4.26 -1.21
CA ALA A 118 -3.92 5.12 -2.08
C ALA A 118 -4.56 4.32 -3.22
N ALA A 119 -3.78 3.48 -3.91
CA ALA A 119 -4.26 2.66 -5.01
C ALA A 119 -5.31 1.64 -4.59
N ALA A 120 -5.12 0.97 -3.44
CA ALA A 120 -6.12 0.06 -2.89
C ALA A 120 -7.47 0.75 -2.63
N ALA A 121 -7.44 1.95 -2.03
CA ALA A 121 -8.64 2.75 -1.82
C ALA A 121 -9.29 3.22 -3.13
N ILE A 122 -8.50 3.74 -4.07
CA ILE A 122 -8.97 4.21 -5.38
C ILE A 122 -9.64 3.08 -6.15
N ARG A 123 -9.04 1.89 -6.14
CA ARG A 123 -9.60 0.69 -6.75
C ARG A 123 -10.96 0.36 -6.14
N ALA A 124 -11.02 0.23 -4.82
CA ALA A 124 -12.25 -0.09 -4.10
C ALA A 124 -13.37 0.92 -4.36
N PHE A 125 -13.08 2.22 -4.37
CA PHE A 125 -14.08 3.26 -4.67
C PHE A 125 -14.48 3.33 -6.14
N SER A 126 -13.64 2.86 -7.05
CA SER A 126 -13.98 2.81 -8.47
C SER A 126 -14.93 1.64 -8.76
N ASP A 127 -14.69 0.49 -8.12
CA ASP A 127 -15.51 -0.72 -8.27
C ASP A 127 -16.80 -0.65 -7.43
N HIS A 128 -16.74 0.02 -6.27
CA HIS A 128 -17.85 0.21 -5.33
C HIS A 128 -18.02 1.69 -4.92
N PRO A 129 -18.53 2.56 -5.83
CA PRO A 129 -18.66 4.00 -5.58
C PRO A 129 -19.47 4.38 -4.34
N GLU A 130 -20.44 3.55 -3.95
CA GLU A 130 -21.25 3.74 -2.75
C GLU A 130 -20.44 3.73 -1.45
N LEU A 131 -19.22 3.17 -1.48
CA LEU A 131 -18.32 3.15 -0.33
C LEU A 131 -17.49 4.43 -0.19
N ALA A 132 -17.46 5.30 -1.21
CA ALA A 132 -16.68 6.54 -1.26
C ALA A 132 -17.30 7.69 -0.44
N THR A 133 -17.63 7.40 0.83
CA THR A 133 -18.21 8.40 1.71
C THR A 133 -17.21 9.52 2.04
N PRO A 134 -17.67 10.75 2.32
CA PRO A 134 -16.79 11.86 2.67
C PRO A 134 -15.85 11.57 3.84
N GLU A 135 -16.29 10.84 4.85
CA GLU A 135 -15.50 10.48 6.02
C GLU A 135 -14.36 9.52 5.66
N ARG A 136 -14.65 8.53 4.82
CA ARG A 136 -13.64 7.58 4.33
C ARG A 136 -12.60 8.29 3.48
N LEU A 137 -13.04 9.10 2.53
CA LEU A 137 -12.15 9.88 1.67
C LEU A 137 -11.28 10.84 2.47
N LEU A 138 -11.86 11.58 3.42
CA LEU A 138 -11.11 12.49 4.30
C LEU A 138 -10.07 11.72 5.13
N GLY A 139 -10.44 10.57 5.69
CA GLY A 139 -9.54 9.73 6.45
C GLY A 139 -8.36 9.22 5.63
N ILE A 140 -8.62 8.78 4.40
CA ILE A 140 -7.60 8.25 3.47
C ILE A 140 -6.71 9.37 2.93
N VAL A 141 -7.25 10.56 2.67
CA VAL A 141 -6.47 11.76 2.34
C VAL A 141 -5.48 12.06 3.47
N LYS A 142 -5.95 12.14 4.72
CA LYS A 142 -5.08 12.37 5.89
C LYS A 142 -4.03 11.28 6.06
N LEU A 143 -4.39 10.01 5.80
CA LEU A 143 -3.42 8.91 5.82
C LEU A 143 -2.34 9.12 4.74
N THR A 144 -2.74 9.48 3.53
CA THR A 144 -1.84 9.70 2.39
C THR A 144 -0.87 10.85 2.67
N GLU A 145 -1.37 11.98 3.18
CA GLU A 145 -0.57 13.15 3.58
C GLU A 145 0.42 12.82 4.72
N SER A 146 0.10 11.85 5.59
CA SER A 146 1.00 11.45 6.68
C SER A 146 2.35 10.90 6.20
N PHE A 147 2.44 10.50 4.92
CA PHE A 147 3.69 10.05 4.28
C PHE A 147 4.62 11.17 3.80
N ASP A 148 4.18 12.45 3.79
CA ASP A 148 4.99 13.58 3.31
C ASP A 148 6.37 13.68 3.97
N LYS A 149 6.42 13.32 5.25
CA LYS A 149 7.63 13.34 6.09
C LYS A 149 8.26 11.95 6.28
N ALA A 150 7.69 10.91 5.67
CA ALA A 150 8.19 9.56 5.84
C ALA A 150 9.47 9.32 5.02
N GLY A 151 10.43 8.60 5.57
CA GLY A 151 11.58 8.11 4.81
C GLY A 151 11.21 6.93 3.89
N PRO A 152 12.18 6.37 3.16
CA PRO A 152 11.96 5.21 2.29
C PRO A 152 11.68 3.90 3.03
N GLY A 153 11.78 3.88 4.36
CA GLY A 153 11.69 2.67 5.18
C GLY A 153 13.06 2.22 5.67
N ARG A 154 13.16 0.95 6.07
CA ARG A 154 14.38 0.38 6.68
C ARG A 154 14.86 -0.85 5.93
N GLY A 155 16.15 -0.91 5.62
CA GLY A 155 16.82 -2.09 5.08
C GLY A 155 17.40 -2.97 6.19
N TYR A 156 17.50 -4.28 5.96
CA TYR A 156 18.18 -5.21 6.85
C TYR A 156 19.52 -5.64 6.25
N TYR A 157 20.63 -5.19 6.85
CA TYR A 157 21.98 -5.39 6.31
C TYR A 157 22.71 -6.59 6.93
N GLY A 158 21.97 -7.67 7.20
CA GLY A 158 22.49 -8.87 7.85
C GLY A 158 22.71 -8.75 9.36
N LYS A 159 23.08 -9.87 9.99
CA LYS A 159 23.15 -9.98 11.47
C LYS A 159 24.15 -9.02 12.12
N SER A 160 25.27 -8.73 11.46
CA SER A 160 26.34 -7.88 12.00
C SER A 160 25.97 -6.39 12.02
N VAL A 161 25.10 -5.96 11.10
CA VAL A 161 24.74 -4.55 10.93
C VAL A 161 23.32 -4.26 11.42
N GLY A 162 22.39 -5.18 11.20
CA GLY A 162 20.99 -5.04 11.58
C GLY A 162 20.19 -4.08 10.70
N TRP A 163 19.09 -3.57 11.26
CA TRP A 163 18.13 -2.71 10.55
C TRP A 163 18.56 -1.25 10.54
N LYS A 164 18.69 -0.66 9.36
CA LYS A 164 19.04 0.76 9.18
C LYS A 164 17.95 1.50 8.42
N ALA A 165 17.61 2.70 8.88
CA ALA A 165 16.92 3.67 8.03
C ALA A 165 17.93 4.16 7.02
N THR A 166 17.66 3.95 5.73
CA THR A 166 18.60 4.40 4.71
C THR A 166 18.31 5.86 4.40
N ILE A 167 19.01 6.72 5.12
CA ILE A 167 19.23 8.12 4.76
C ILE A 167 20.52 8.10 3.94
N ASP A 168 20.41 8.38 2.64
CA ASP A 168 21.53 8.75 1.77
C ASP A 168 22.80 7.89 1.92
N ALA A 169 22.66 6.58 2.15
CA ALA A 169 23.74 5.67 1.81
C ALA A 169 23.94 5.77 0.31
N ALA A 170 25.19 5.87 -0.15
CA ALA A 170 25.52 5.84 -1.57
C ALA A 170 24.91 4.58 -2.19
N LEU A 171 23.70 4.72 -2.75
CA LEU A 171 23.07 3.67 -3.54
C LEU A 171 24.11 3.33 -4.61
N PRO A 172 24.46 2.04 -4.79
CA PRO A 172 25.43 1.63 -5.79
C PRO A 172 25.19 2.39 -7.11
N GLY A 173 26.27 2.95 -7.67
CA GLY A 173 26.22 3.78 -8.86
C GLY A 173 25.64 3.01 -10.04
N ASP A 174 24.83 3.71 -10.85
CA ASP A 174 24.11 3.24 -12.04
C ASP A 174 23.62 1.79 -11.95
N VAL A 175 22.62 1.54 -11.09
CA VAL A 175 21.53 0.66 -11.55
C VAL A 175 20.97 1.37 -12.78
N ALA A 176 21.43 0.90 -13.93
CA ALA A 176 21.36 1.59 -15.21
C ALA A 176 19.98 2.20 -15.40
N LYS A 177 19.93 3.43 -15.92
CA LYS A 177 19.14 3.94 -17.07
C LYS A 177 17.82 3.26 -17.48
N GLU A 178 17.17 2.44 -16.68
CA GLU A 178 15.87 1.84 -16.95
C GLU A 178 14.84 2.90 -16.61
N SER A 179 14.73 3.89 -17.49
CA SER A 179 13.46 4.59 -17.60
C SER A 179 12.44 3.55 -18.04
N PHE A 180 11.45 3.29 -17.18
CA PHE A 180 10.25 2.60 -17.62
C PHE A 180 9.55 3.49 -18.65
N GLU A 181 9.51 3.07 -19.91
CA GLU A 181 8.81 3.74 -20.99
C GLU A 181 7.29 3.48 -20.90
N SER A 182 6.90 2.36 -20.29
CA SER A 182 5.53 1.95 -20.03
C SER A 182 5.38 1.28 -18.66
N PHE A 183 4.12 1.15 -18.18
CA PHE A 183 3.83 0.40 -16.97
C PHE A 183 4.00 -1.11 -17.14
N ASP A 184 3.78 -1.64 -18.36
CA ASP A 184 4.08 -3.05 -18.68
C ASP A 184 5.56 -3.35 -18.48
N GLN A 185 6.45 -2.48 -19.00
CA GLN A 185 7.89 -2.63 -18.81
C GLN A 185 8.28 -2.51 -17.34
N ALA A 186 7.63 -1.62 -16.58
CA ALA A 186 7.87 -1.50 -15.14
C ALA A 186 7.47 -2.79 -14.39
N ALA A 187 6.32 -3.38 -14.75
CA ALA A 187 5.84 -4.61 -14.15
C ALA A 187 6.75 -5.79 -14.50
N GLU A 188 7.13 -5.95 -15.77
CA GLU A 188 8.06 -6.98 -16.23
C GLU A 188 9.40 -6.89 -15.48
N ALA A 189 9.99 -5.69 -15.39
CA ALA A 189 11.26 -5.50 -14.67
C ALA A 189 11.17 -5.90 -13.19
N VAL A 190 10.04 -5.61 -12.52
CA VAL A 190 9.83 -6.01 -11.12
C VAL A 190 9.65 -7.52 -10.98
N ILE A 191 8.96 -8.17 -11.93
CA ILE A 191 8.79 -9.63 -11.94
C ILE A 191 10.11 -10.34 -12.23
N ASP A 192 10.90 -9.84 -13.19
CA ASP A 192 12.22 -10.39 -13.49
C ASP A 192 13.16 -10.27 -12.28
N GLU A 193 13.13 -9.13 -11.58
CA GLU A 193 13.85 -8.94 -10.33
C GLU A 193 13.43 -9.95 -9.27
N LEU A 194 12.12 -10.15 -9.07
CA LEU A 194 11.60 -11.15 -8.15
C LEU A 194 12.13 -12.54 -8.48
N ILE A 195 12.08 -12.94 -9.75
CA ILE A 195 12.54 -14.26 -10.21
C ILE A 195 14.05 -14.41 -9.95
N ALA A 196 14.84 -13.38 -10.24
CA ALA A 196 16.28 -13.39 -10.06
C ALA A 196 16.70 -13.44 -8.58
N THR A 197 15.99 -12.71 -7.68
CA THR A 197 16.47 -12.46 -6.31
C THR A 197 15.59 -13.04 -5.19
N ALA A 198 14.54 -13.81 -5.50
CA ALA A 198 13.66 -14.47 -4.51
C ALA A 198 14.41 -15.30 -3.45
N GLY A 199 15.60 -15.81 -3.78
CA GLY A 199 16.46 -16.55 -2.86
C GLY A 199 17.20 -15.68 -1.82
N GLU A 200 17.43 -14.41 -2.13
CA GLU A 200 18.46 -13.57 -1.50
C GLU A 200 17.83 -12.40 -0.72
N HIS A 201 16.99 -11.59 -1.39
CA HIS A 201 16.45 -10.34 -0.83
C HIS A 201 15.14 -10.54 -0.05
N ARG A 202 15.22 -11.23 1.09
CA ARG A 202 14.02 -11.58 1.89
C ARG A 202 13.60 -10.55 2.94
N GLN A 203 14.46 -9.59 3.28
CA GLN A 203 14.21 -8.68 4.41
C GLN A 203 14.76 -7.27 4.16
N GLY A 204 13.98 -6.25 4.48
CA GLY A 204 14.34 -4.85 4.28
C GLY A 204 13.53 -4.20 3.16
N PHE A 205 13.15 -2.94 3.35
CA PHE A 205 12.33 -2.16 2.43
C PHE A 205 11.09 -2.94 1.94
N GLY A 206 10.43 -3.68 2.83
CA GLY A 206 9.27 -4.49 2.46
C GLY A 206 9.56 -5.73 1.60
N GLY A 207 10.82 -5.97 1.21
CA GLY A 207 11.21 -7.08 0.37
C GLY A 207 10.52 -7.05 -1.00
N LEU A 208 10.60 -8.18 -1.71
CA LEU A 208 10.10 -8.27 -3.09
C LEU A 208 8.57 -8.14 -3.18
N MET A 209 7.82 -8.52 -2.15
CA MET A 209 6.36 -8.39 -2.14
C MET A 209 5.91 -6.92 -2.22
N HIS A 210 6.51 -6.03 -1.43
CA HIS A 210 6.15 -4.61 -1.47
C HIS A 210 6.60 -3.93 -2.77
N LEU A 211 7.64 -4.43 -3.43
CA LEU A 211 8.03 -3.94 -4.75
C LEU A 211 6.93 -4.26 -5.79
N ILE A 212 6.39 -5.48 -5.76
CA ILE A 212 5.26 -5.92 -6.59
C ILE A 212 4.04 -5.05 -6.29
N ASP A 213 3.69 -4.87 -5.01
CA ASP A 213 2.55 -4.06 -4.62
C ASP A 213 2.71 -2.59 -5.03
N HIS A 214 3.93 -2.05 -4.96
CA HIS A 214 4.22 -0.68 -5.37
C HIS A 214 4.03 -0.49 -6.87
N VAL A 215 4.55 -1.38 -7.72
CA VAL A 215 4.32 -1.29 -9.18
C VAL A 215 2.86 -1.55 -9.53
N ALA A 216 2.20 -2.50 -8.86
CA ALA A 216 0.77 -2.75 -9.03
C ALA A 216 -0.06 -1.52 -8.66
N GLY A 217 0.29 -0.80 -7.59
CA GLY A 217 -0.37 0.43 -7.21
C GLY A 217 -0.26 1.53 -8.29
N LEU A 218 0.91 1.69 -8.92
CA LEU A 218 1.08 2.62 -10.04
C LEU A 218 0.27 2.20 -11.28
N VAL A 219 0.22 0.90 -11.57
CA VAL A 219 -0.63 0.36 -12.65
C VAL A 219 -2.11 0.62 -12.37
N GLU A 220 -2.59 0.45 -11.13
CA GLU A 220 -3.98 0.74 -10.77
C GLU A 220 -4.30 2.23 -10.90
N LEU A 221 -3.39 3.13 -10.49
CA LEU A 221 -3.56 4.57 -10.74
C LEU A 221 -3.75 4.87 -12.23
N ASP A 222 -2.93 4.28 -13.10
CA ASP A 222 -3.05 4.45 -14.55
C ASP A 222 -4.39 3.91 -15.09
N ARG A 223 -4.77 2.69 -14.68
CA ARG A 223 -6.03 2.05 -15.07
C ARG A 223 -7.27 2.85 -14.69
N HIS A 224 -7.22 3.56 -13.57
CA HIS A 224 -8.32 4.40 -13.08
C HIS A 224 -8.27 5.86 -13.58
N GLY A 225 -7.47 6.13 -14.62
CA GLY A 225 -7.47 7.43 -15.32
C GLY A 225 -6.53 8.47 -14.71
N PHE A 226 -5.65 8.08 -13.80
CA PHE A 226 -4.67 8.96 -13.15
C PHE A 226 -3.25 8.77 -13.69
N SER A 227 -3.12 8.59 -15.02
CA SER A 227 -1.86 8.32 -15.72
C SER A 227 -0.75 9.33 -15.40
N ASP A 228 -1.08 10.61 -15.30
CA ASP A 228 -0.10 11.65 -14.97
C ASP A 228 0.48 11.48 -13.56
N ALA A 229 -0.37 11.11 -12.60
CA ALA A 229 0.08 10.79 -11.24
C ALA A 229 0.92 9.51 -11.26
N ALA A 230 0.42 8.43 -11.87
CA ALA A 230 1.14 7.17 -11.98
C ALA A 230 2.56 7.35 -12.57
N ARG A 231 2.70 8.15 -13.63
CA ARG A 231 4.01 8.47 -14.25
C ARG A 231 4.94 9.24 -13.31
N LYS A 232 4.40 10.16 -12.50
CA LYS A 232 5.18 10.87 -11.46
C LYS A 232 5.70 9.92 -10.37
N GLY A 233 5.09 8.75 -10.18
CA GLY A 233 5.52 7.72 -9.23
C GLY A 233 6.65 6.81 -9.72
N LEU A 234 6.91 6.74 -11.03
CA LEU A 234 7.95 5.88 -11.59
C LEU A 234 9.38 6.14 -11.02
N PRO A 235 9.79 7.39 -10.72
CA PRO A 235 11.05 7.64 -10.01
C PRO A 235 11.10 7.00 -8.61
N ALA A 236 10.00 7.02 -7.86
CA ALA A 236 9.90 6.39 -6.54
C ALA A 236 9.98 4.87 -6.61
N LEU A 237 9.39 4.25 -7.64
CA LEU A 237 9.54 2.81 -7.89
C LEU A 237 10.99 2.43 -8.21
N ARG A 238 11.66 3.21 -9.07
CA ARG A 238 13.09 3.02 -9.37
C ARG A 238 13.96 3.15 -8.12
N GLN A 239 13.68 4.14 -7.28
CA GLN A 239 14.37 4.28 -5.99
C GLN A 239 14.12 3.05 -5.10
N HIS A 240 12.90 2.50 -5.09
CA HIS A 240 12.57 1.30 -4.32
C HIS A 240 13.40 0.09 -4.75
N LEU A 241 13.50 -0.16 -6.06
CA LEU A 241 14.33 -1.22 -6.63
C LEU A 241 15.81 -1.06 -6.23
N ARG A 242 16.35 0.16 -6.34
CA ARG A 242 17.74 0.46 -5.95
C ARG A 242 18.01 0.23 -4.46
N LEU A 243 17.02 0.51 -3.61
CA LEU A 243 17.13 0.25 -2.18
C LEU A 243 17.21 -1.25 -1.89
N LEU A 244 16.43 -2.07 -2.61
CA LEU A 244 16.51 -3.53 -2.50
C LEU A 244 17.85 -4.06 -2.98
N HIS A 245 18.39 -3.60 -4.11
CA HIS A 245 19.74 -3.95 -4.58
C HIS A 245 20.86 -3.50 -3.66
N SER A 246 20.59 -2.55 -2.75
CA SER A 246 21.59 -2.16 -1.75
C SER A 246 21.71 -3.14 -0.59
N LEU A 247 20.78 -4.09 -0.47
CA LEU A 247 20.80 -5.12 0.56
C LEU A 247 21.90 -6.15 0.26
N PRO A 248 22.50 -6.75 1.30
CA PRO A 248 23.57 -7.73 1.16
C PRO A 248 23.07 -9.16 0.89
#